data_AF-A0A932VI89-F1
#
_entry.id   AF-A0A932VI89-F1
#
_cell.length_a   1.000
_cell.length_b   1.000
_cell.length_c   1.000
_cell.angle_alpha   90.00
_cell.angle_beta   90.00
_cell.angle_gamma   90.00
#
_symmetry.space_group_name_H-M   'P 1'
#
loop_
_entity.id
_entity.type
_entity.pdbx_description
1 polymer ?
#
loop_
_entity_poly.entity_id
_entity_poly.type
_entity_poly.pdbx_seq_one_letter_code
_entity_poly.pdbx_strand_id
1 'polypeptide(L)'
;MTATAHALVAGAIASRFTDPVTAGTLALVSHYVMDSIPHWDIGTNWRSRRRAATGLLAIGETGLAITLAYFLFSSNAPPFTLAVAVAASLLPDWAETPWYIFFAKQNKHEPTKRAGLMEQIAFAFYKTQNVFHSKTQFPLGVLTQVATVLFFLIILK
;
A
#
# COMPACT_ATOMS: atom_id res chain seq x y z
N MET A 1 1.47 0.87 4.55
CA MET A 1 0.26 0.07 4.25
C MET A 1 -1.03 0.79 4.55
N THR A 2 -1.50 1.47 3.51
CA THR A 2 -2.85 2.01 3.34
C THR A 2 -3.61 1.18 2.30
N ALA A 3 -3.63 -0.14 2.48
CA ALA A 3 -4.06 -1.10 1.46
C ALA A 3 -5.45 -0.78 0.92
N THR A 4 -6.38 -0.34 1.79
CA THR A 4 -7.74 -0.01 1.37
C THR A 4 -7.76 1.15 0.38
N ALA A 5 -6.99 2.21 0.60
CA ALA A 5 -6.94 3.34 -0.31
C ALA A 5 -6.34 2.96 -1.66
N HIS A 6 -5.23 2.22 -1.67
CA HIS A 6 -4.59 1.78 -2.91
C HIS A 6 -5.50 0.85 -3.73
N ALA A 7 -6.16 -0.12 -3.09
CA ALA A 7 -7.05 -1.05 -3.78
C ALA A 7 -8.30 -0.35 -4.34
N LEU A 8 -8.85 0.64 -3.65
CA LEU A 8 -9.99 1.44 -4.14
C LEU A 8 -9.61 2.26 -5.38
N VAL A 9 -8.45 2.93 -5.36
CA VAL A 9 -7.97 3.69 -6.52
C VAL A 9 -7.63 2.76 -7.67
N ALA A 10 -7.02 1.60 -7.40
CA ALA A 10 -6.74 0.57 -8.41
C ALA A 10 -8.03 0.02 -9.04
N GLY A 11 -9.10 -0.18 -8.26
CA GLY A 11 -10.39 -0.60 -8.78
C GLY A 11 -11.02 0.43 -9.72
N ALA A 12 -10.90 1.73 -9.40
CA ALA A 12 -11.33 2.79 -10.30
C ALA A 12 -10.48 2.85 -11.57
N ILE A 13 -9.16 2.70 -11.47
CA ILE A 13 -8.25 2.61 -12.63
C ILE A 13 -8.66 1.44 -13.52
N ALA A 14 -8.90 0.25 -12.96
CA ALA A 14 -9.29 -0.94 -13.73
C ALA A 14 -10.68 -0.82 -14.37
N SER A 15 -11.56 0.01 -13.80
CA SER A 15 -12.87 0.32 -14.39
C SER A 15 -12.74 1.26 -15.59
N ARG A 16 -11.76 2.17 -15.56
CA ARG A 16 -11.50 3.13 -16.64
C ARG A 16 -10.61 2.57 -17.75
N PHE A 17 -9.61 1.78 -17.41
CA PHE A 17 -8.62 1.21 -18.31
C PHE A 17 -8.74 -0.31 -18.27
N THR A 18 -9.28 -0.91 -19.32
CA THR A 18 -9.57 -2.34 -19.37
C THR A 18 -8.36 -3.20 -19.74
N ASP A 19 -7.30 -2.61 -20.31
CA ASP A 19 -6.04 -3.29 -20.58
C ASP A 19 -5.28 -3.57 -19.26
N PRO A 20 -4.98 -4.84 -18.91
CA PRO A 20 -4.35 -5.20 -17.65
C PRO A 20 -2.95 -4.60 -17.46
N VAL A 21 -2.18 -4.42 -18.54
CA VAL A 21 -0.83 -3.84 -18.46
C VAL A 21 -0.91 -2.36 -18.11
N THR A 22 -1.79 -1.62 -18.79
CA THR A 22 -2.04 -0.20 -18.55
C THR A 22 -2.59 0.01 -17.14
N ALA A 23 -3.64 -0.73 -16.76
CA ALA A 23 -4.25 -0.62 -15.44
C ALA A 23 -3.28 -0.99 -14.31
N GLY A 24 -2.53 -2.08 -14.46
CA GLY A 24 -1.51 -2.51 -13.51
C GLY A 24 -0.40 -1.47 -13.34
N THR A 25 0.10 -0.91 -14.44
CA THR A 25 1.15 0.12 -14.41
C THR A 25 0.65 1.39 -13.73
N LEU A 26 -0.54 1.88 -14.10
CA LEU A 26 -1.14 3.06 -13.48
C LEU A 26 -1.44 2.82 -11.99
N ALA A 27 -1.89 1.63 -11.61
CA ALA A 27 -2.13 1.28 -10.21
C ALA A 27 -0.84 1.27 -9.39
N LEU A 28 0.25 0.70 -9.93
CA LEU A 28 1.58 0.73 -9.31
C LEU A 28 2.10 2.17 -9.15
N VAL A 29 1.96 3.01 -10.18
CA VAL A 29 2.36 4.42 -10.10
C VAL A 29 1.51 5.17 -9.08
N SER A 30 0.19 4.93 -9.06
CA SER A 30 -0.74 5.56 -8.13
C SER A 30 -0.39 5.27 -6.68
N HIS A 31 0.14 4.08 -6.38
CA HIS A 31 0.63 3.73 -5.04
C HIS A 31 1.62 4.78 -4.51
N TYR A 32 2.71 5.02 -5.25
CA TYR A 32 3.74 5.98 -4.83
C TYR A 32 3.25 7.43 -4.81
N VAL A 33 2.38 7.80 -5.75
CA VAL A 33 1.74 9.14 -5.76
C VAL A 33 0.90 9.34 -4.50
N MET A 34 0.09 8.36 -4.13
CA MET A 34 -0.75 8.42 -2.94
C MET A 34 0.07 8.42 -1.65
N ASP A 35 1.15 7.62 -1.58
CA ASP A 35 2.04 7.58 -0.43
C ASP A 35 2.76 8.93 -0.19
N SER A 36 2.98 9.70 -1.26
CA SER A 36 3.58 11.03 -1.21
C SER A 36 2.66 12.08 -0.57
N ILE A 37 1.36 11.80 -0.51
CA ILE A 37 0.39 12.69 0.13
C ILE A 37 0.37 12.39 1.63
N PRO A 38 0.36 13.41 2.52
CA PRO A 38 0.18 13.22 3.96
C PRO A 38 -0.90 12.18 4.27
N HIS A 39 -0.57 11.08 4.97
CA HIS A 39 -1.54 10.01 5.25
C HIS A 39 -1.26 9.29 6.57
N TRP A 40 -2.30 8.69 7.15
CA TRP A 40 -2.18 7.81 8.32
C TRP A 40 -2.37 6.35 7.89
N ASP A 41 -1.65 5.43 8.53
CA ASP A 41 -1.74 4.02 8.16
C ASP A 41 -1.36 3.07 9.31
N ILE A 42 -1.45 1.76 9.07
CA ILE A 42 -1.06 0.75 10.07
C ILE A 42 0.43 0.82 10.41
N GLY A 43 1.25 1.29 9.46
CA GLY A 43 2.66 1.61 9.64
C GLY A 43 2.89 2.81 10.57
N THR A 44 1.90 3.66 10.82
CA THR A 44 2.09 4.82 11.69
C THR A 44 2.32 4.36 13.12
N ASN A 45 3.42 4.82 13.71
CA ASN A 45 3.90 4.42 15.04
C ASN A 45 4.14 2.90 15.20
N TRP A 46 4.38 2.15 14.12
CA TRP A 46 4.53 0.70 14.17
C TRP A 46 5.66 0.21 15.11
N ARG A 47 6.70 1.02 15.33
CA ARG A 47 7.85 0.69 16.20
C ARG A 47 7.49 0.61 17.69
N SER A 48 6.40 1.24 18.12
CA SER A 48 5.87 1.11 19.50
C SER A 48 4.85 -0.02 19.64
N ARG A 49 4.53 -0.73 18.55
CA ARG A 49 3.58 -1.84 18.51
C ARG A 49 4.31 -3.18 18.39
N ARG A 50 3.74 -4.24 18.99
CA ARG A 50 4.23 -5.62 18.80
C ARG A 50 4.15 -6.00 17.31
N ARG A 51 5.22 -6.58 16.76
CA ARG A 51 5.28 -6.99 15.33
C ARG A 51 4.12 -7.89 14.91
N ALA A 52 3.74 -8.85 15.75
CA ALA A 52 2.61 -9.74 15.47
C ALA A 52 1.28 -8.97 15.34
N ALA A 53 1.06 -7.94 16.18
CA ALA A 53 -0.12 -7.10 16.08
C ALA A 53 -0.09 -6.24 14.81
N THR A 54 1.07 -5.67 14.44
CA THR A 54 1.24 -4.95 13.18
C THR A 54 0.95 -5.86 11.97
N GLY A 55 1.46 -7.09 11.97
CA GLY A 55 1.23 -8.07 10.91
C GLY A 55 -0.24 -8.49 10.80
N LEU A 56 -0.91 -8.75 11.93
CA LEU A 56 -2.34 -9.09 11.93
C LEU A 56 -3.22 -7.94 11.42
N LEU A 57 -2.93 -6.70 11.85
CA LEU A 57 -3.63 -5.53 11.34
C LEU A 57 -3.42 -5.38 9.83
N ALA A 58 -2.19 -5.58 9.35
CA ALA A 58 -1.90 -5.53 7.92
C ALA A 58 -2.70 -6.61 7.15
N ILE A 59 -2.62 -7.87 7.55
CA ILE A 59 -3.39 -8.96 6.90
C ILE A 59 -4.89 -8.63 6.86
N GLY A 60 -5.45 -8.14 7.98
CA GLY A 60 -6.86 -7.74 8.07
C GLY A 60 -7.22 -6.59 7.13
N GLU A 61 -6.39 -5.55 7.08
CA GLU A 61 -6.62 -4.40 6.19
C GLU A 61 -6.48 -4.77 4.71
N THR A 62 -5.48 -5.58 4.33
CA THR A 62 -5.35 -6.08 2.95
C THR A 62 -6.56 -6.94 2.57
N GLY A 63 -7.01 -7.82 3.45
CA GLY A 63 -8.22 -8.63 3.21
C GLY A 63 -9.44 -7.75 2.95
N LEU A 64 -9.67 -6.77 3.82
CA LEU A 64 -10.74 -5.79 3.65
C LEU A 64 -10.60 -4.99 2.34
N ALA A 65 -9.40 -4.53 2.02
CA ALA A 65 -9.09 -3.77 0.81
C ALA A 65 -9.45 -4.53 -0.46
N ILE A 66 -9.02 -5.79 -0.56
CA ILE A 66 -9.32 -6.67 -1.69
C ILE A 66 -10.84 -6.92 -1.76
N THR A 67 -11.48 -7.25 -0.64
CA THR A 67 -12.93 -7.47 -0.61
C THR A 67 -13.70 -6.25 -1.08
N LEU A 68 -13.37 -5.05 -0.60
CA LEU A 68 -14.04 -3.81 -1.00
C LEU A 68 -13.79 -3.47 -2.47
N ALA A 69 -12.57 -3.64 -2.98
CA ALA A 69 -12.26 -3.38 -4.38
C ALA A 69 -13.09 -4.29 -5.32
N TYR A 70 -13.16 -5.59 -5.02
CA TYR A 70 -13.99 -6.52 -5.80
C TYR A 70 -15.48 -6.24 -5.65
N PHE A 71 -15.94 -5.92 -4.44
CA PHE A 71 -17.34 -5.61 -4.20
C PHE A 71 -17.81 -4.37 -5.00
N LEU A 72 -16.98 -3.33 -5.06
CA LEU A 72 -17.36 -2.06 -5.69
C LEU A 72 -17.12 -2.01 -7.20
N PHE A 73 -16.11 -2.73 -7.72
CA PHE A 73 -15.65 -2.53 -9.11
C PHE A 73 -15.79 -3.76 -10.01
N SER A 74 -16.12 -4.95 -9.50
CA SER A 74 -16.23 -6.17 -10.33
C SER A 74 -17.32 -6.12 -11.40
N SER A 75 -18.34 -5.28 -11.25
CA SER A 75 -19.37 -5.07 -12.27
C SER A 75 -18.95 -4.14 -13.41
N ASN A 76 -17.91 -3.33 -13.20
CA ASN A 76 -17.48 -2.28 -14.13
C ASN A 76 -16.06 -2.51 -14.71
N ALA A 77 -15.30 -3.45 -14.14
CA ALA A 77 -13.95 -3.79 -14.58
C ALA A 77 -13.86 -5.28 -14.96
N PRO A 78 -13.13 -5.64 -16.04
CA PRO A 78 -12.83 -7.04 -16.34
C PRO A 78 -12.14 -7.72 -15.15
N PRO A 79 -12.56 -8.92 -14.71
CA PRO A 79 -12.03 -9.54 -13.48
C PRO A 79 -10.52 -9.71 -13.45
N PHE A 80 -9.91 -10.04 -14.60
CA PHE A 80 -8.46 -10.18 -14.71
C PHE A 80 -7.74 -8.83 -14.59
N THR A 81 -8.24 -7.79 -15.25
CA THR A 81 -7.70 -6.43 -15.16
C THR A 81 -7.80 -5.89 -13.74
N LEU A 82 -8.94 -6.10 -13.07
CA LEU A 82 -9.12 -5.73 -11.67
C LEU A 82 -8.12 -6.47 -10.76
N ALA A 83 -7.92 -7.77 -10.97
CA ALA A 83 -6.95 -8.55 -10.21
C ALA A 83 -5.52 -8.01 -10.37
N VAL A 84 -5.11 -7.72 -11.61
CA VAL A 84 -3.78 -7.18 -11.91
C VAL A 84 -3.59 -5.80 -11.30
N ALA A 85 -4.57 -4.90 -11.42
CA ALA A 85 -4.50 -3.56 -10.86
C ALA A 85 -4.41 -3.59 -9.33
N VAL A 86 -5.29 -4.35 -8.67
CA VAL A 86 -5.28 -4.49 -7.20
C VAL A 86 -3.96 -5.10 -6.73
N ALA A 87 -3.49 -6.18 -7.36
CA ALA A 87 -2.21 -6.80 -7.01
C ALA A 87 -1.04 -5.82 -7.17
N ALA A 88 -0.98 -5.09 -8.29
CA ALA A 88 0.06 -4.10 -8.55
C ALA A 88 0.04 -2.94 -7.54
N SER A 89 -1.15 -2.49 -7.11
CA SER A 89 -1.31 -1.41 -6.12
C SER A 89 -0.88 -1.80 -4.71
N LEU A 90 -0.93 -3.09 -4.37
CA LEU A 90 -0.60 -3.61 -3.04
C LEU A 90 0.83 -4.15 -2.98
N LEU A 91 1.44 -4.45 -4.13
CA LEU A 91 2.76 -5.07 -4.23
C LEU A 91 3.84 -4.32 -3.44
N PRO A 92 3.96 -2.97 -3.50
CA PRO A 92 5.01 -2.27 -2.76
C PRO A 92 4.90 -2.47 -1.24
N ASP A 93 3.71 -2.30 -0.66
CA ASP A 93 3.45 -2.53 0.77
C ASP A 93 3.89 -3.94 1.23
N TRP A 94 3.60 -4.96 0.42
CA TRP A 94 4.02 -6.33 0.72
C TRP A 94 5.52 -6.56 0.48
N ALA A 95 6.16 -5.83 -0.42
CA ALA A 95 7.59 -5.90 -0.66
C ALA A 95 8.40 -5.27 0.49
N GLU A 96 7.88 -4.24 1.17
CA GLU A 96 8.53 -3.67 2.36
C GLU A 96 8.27 -4.49 3.64
N THR A 97 7.17 -5.24 3.71
CA THR A 97 6.73 -6.02 4.89
C THR A 97 7.81 -6.92 5.52
N PRO A 98 8.63 -7.67 4.75
CA PRO A 98 9.70 -8.50 5.32
C PRO A 98 10.66 -7.73 6.22
N TRP A 99 10.95 -6.45 5.91
CA TRP A 99 11.76 -5.60 6.76
C TRP A 99 11.12 -5.38 8.12
N TYR A 100 9.85 -4.97 8.16
CA TYR A 100 9.11 -4.70 9.41
C TYR A 100 8.97 -5.95 10.30
N ILE A 101 8.71 -7.10 9.70
CA ILE A 101 8.36 -8.32 10.45
C ILE A 101 9.60 -9.07 10.92
N PHE A 102 10.61 -9.25 10.07
CA PHE A 102 11.75 -10.11 10.40
C PHE A 102 12.94 -9.31 10.95
N PHE A 103 13.28 -8.18 10.33
CA PHE A 103 14.58 -7.55 10.54
C PHE A 103 14.54 -6.33 11.47
N ALA A 104 13.55 -5.45 11.31
CA ALA A 104 13.52 -4.14 11.94
C ALA A 104 13.12 -4.20 13.42
N LYS A 105 13.88 -3.54 14.29
CA LYS A 105 13.62 -3.47 15.75
C LYS A 105 13.44 -2.00 16.16
N GLN A 106 12.98 -1.76 17.38
CA GLN A 106 12.83 -0.41 17.92
C GLN A 106 14.11 0.44 17.78
N ASN A 107 15.28 -0.20 17.93
CA ASN A 107 16.61 0.42 17.83
C ASN A 107 17.40 0.03 16.56
N LYS A 108 16.81 -0.74 15.64
CA LYS A 108 17.49 -1.17 14.40
C LYS A 108 16.77 -0.57 13.20
N HIS A 109 17.36 0.51 12.68
CA HIS A 109 16.82 1.28 11.56
C HIS A 109 17.40 0.89 10.21
N GLU A 110 18.55 0.21 10.20
CA GLU A 110 19.25 -0.20 8.99
C GLU A 110 19.95 -1.56 9.17
N PRO A 111 20.35 -2.23 8.09
CA PRO A 111 21.08 -3.48 8.16
C PRO A 111 22.45 -3.32 8.82
N THR A 112 22.88 -4.36 9.52
CA THR A 112 24.26 -4.37 10.05
C THR A 112 25.28 -4.61 8.94
N LYS A 113 26.56 -4.30 9.16
CA LYS A 113 27.65 -4.62 8.21
C LYS A 113 27.77 -6.11 7.88
N ARG A 114 27.19 -6.99 8.71
CA ARG A 114 27.18 -8.46 8.52
C ARG A 114 25.81 -8.98 8.07
N ALA A 115 24.90 -8.10 7.65
CA ALA A 115 23.58 -8.49 7.19
C ALA A 115 23.67 -9.36 5.93
N GLY A 116 22.95 -10.48 5.93
CA GLY A 116 22.83 -11.34 4.75
C GLY A 116 21.99 -10.71 3.64
N LEU A 117 22.03 -11.31 2.45
CA LEU A 117 21.37 -10.81 1.24
C LEU A 117 19.87 -10.51 1.45
N MET A 118 19.14 -11.39 2.13
CA MET A 118 17.70 -11.22 2.37
C MET A 118 17.38 -9.97 3.20
N GLU A 119 18.20 -9.65 4.21
CA GLU A 119 18.03 -8.45 5.01
C GLU A 119 18.32 -7.18 4.19
N GLN A 120 19.33 -7.24 3.32
CA GLN A 120 19.69 -6.13 2.43
C GLN A 120 18.59 -5.86 1.39
N ILE A 121 18.03 -6.91 0.77
CA ILE A 121 16.93 -6.80 -0.20
C ILE A 121 15.67 -6.25 0.48
N ALA A 122 15.29 -6.80 1.63
CA ALA A 122 14.13 -6.32 2.38
C ALA A 122 14.28 -4.84 2.76
N PHE A 123 15.49 -4.44 3.19
CA PHE A 123 15.78 -3.04 3.49
C PHE A 123 15.76 -2.16 2.24
N ALA A 124 16.20 -2.65 1.08
CA ALA A 124 16.16 -1.88 -0.16
C ALA A 124 14.72 -1.56 -0.58
N PHE A 125 13.80 -2.52 -0.50
CA PHE A 125 12.38 -2.29 -0.74
C PHE A 125 11.80 -1.29 0.24
N TYR A 126 12.02 -1.51 1.55
CA TYR A 126 11.60 -0.58 2.59
C TYR A 126 12.12 0.84 2.35
N LYS A 127 13.42 0.99 2.09
CA LYS A 127 14.04 2.30 1.89
C LYS A 127 13.48 3.02 0.66
N THR A 128 13.26 2.30 -0.43
CA THR A 128 12.69 2.85 -1.67
C THR A 128 11.29 3.39 -1.44
N GLN A 129 10.41 2.60 -0.83
CA GLN A 129 9.04 3.04 -0.56
C GLN A 129 8.99 4.17 0.47
N ASN A 130 9.85 4.11 1.49
CA ASN A 130 9.90 5.12 2.55
C ASN A 130 10.40 6.50 2.06
N VAL A 131 10.90 6.64 0.83
CA VAL A 131 11.14 7.95 0.18
C VAL A 131 9.81 8.65 -0.13
N PHE A 132 8.77 7.89 -0.48
CA PHE A 132 7.47 8.42 -0.84
C PHE A 132 6.59 8.62 0.41
N HIS A 133 6.76 7.83 1.47
CA HIS A 133 5.93 7.92 2.67
C HIS A 133 5.90 9.32 3.32
N SER A 134 4.76 9.99 3.23
CA SER A 134 4.44 11.21 3.96
C SER A 134 3.52 10.92 5.15
N LYS A 135 4.03 10.23 6.20
CA LYS A 135 3.19 9.82 7.34
C LYS A 135 2.74 11.02 8.18
N THR A 136 1.44 11.10 8.47
CA THR A 136 0.80 12.12 9.31
C THR A 136 -0.05 11.45 10.39
N GLN A 137 -0.07 12.03 11.59
CA GLN A 137 -0.80 11.47 12.71
C GLN A 137 -2.33 11.58 12.52
N PHE A 138 -3.03 10.73 13.25
CA PHE A 138 -4.49 10.82 13.37
C PHE A 138 -4.90 12.13 14.06
N PRO A 139 -6.03 12.78 13.67
CA PRO A 139 -6.97 12.40 12.61
C PRO A 139 -6.59 12.91 11.22
N LEU A 140 -5.66 13.87 11.11
CA LEU A 140 -5.37 14.58 9.87
C LEU A 140 -4.95 13.63 8.74
N GLY A 141 -4.10 12.64 9.02
CA GLY A 141 -3.66 11.68 8.01
C GLY A 141 -4.79 10.80 7.45
N VAL A 142 -5.87 10.55 8.22
CA VAL A 142 -7.04 9.82 7.71
C VAL A 142 -7.88 10.74 6.81
N LEU A 143 -8.07 12.00 7.21
CA LEU A 143 -8.86 12.97 6.44
C LEU A 143 -8.24 13.22 5.06
N THR A 144 -6.93 13.40 5.00
CA THR A 144 -6.19 13.60 3.74
C THR A 144 -6.24 12.36 2.86
N GLN A 145 -6.16 11.16 3.44
CA GLN A 145 -6.29 9.90 2.69
C GLN A 145 -7.69 9.73 2.10
N VAL A 146 -8.74 10.03 2.88
CA VAL A 146 -10.13 10.02 2.38
C VAL A 146 -10.29 11.01 1.23
N ALA A 147 -9.81 12.25 1.40
CA ALA A 147 -9.86 13.26 0.34
C ALA A 147 -9.11 12.82 -0.93
N THR A 148 -7.95 12.17 -0.76
CA THR A 148 -7.14 11.63 -1.87
C THR A 148 -7.89 10.54 -2.63
N VAL A 149 -8.47 9.57 -1.91
CA VAL A 149 -9.27 8.49 -2.54
C VAL A 149 -10.46 9.11 -3.29
N LEU A 150 -11.21 10.01 -2.66
CA LEU A 150 -12.34 10.68 -3.30
C LEU A 150 -11.92 11.45 -4.57
N PHE A 151 -10.80 12.16 -4.52
CA PHE A 151 -10.24 12.86 -5.67
C PHE A 151 -10.00 11.89 -6.83
N PHE A 152 -9.28 10.78 -6.60
CA PHE A 152 -9.01 9.79 -7.64
C PHE A 152 -10.29 9.11 -8.15
N LEU A 153 -11.22 8.75 -7.26
CA LEU A 153 -12.51 8.18 -7.65
C LEU A 153 -13.33 9.13 -8.52
N ILE A 154 -13.24 10.45 -8.31
CA ILE A 154 -13.97 11.44 -9.13
C ILE A 154 -13.36 11.56 -10.52
N ILE A 155 -12.03 11.64 -10.64
CA ILE A 155 -11.36 11.83 -11.93
C ILE A 155 -11.30 10.56 -12.79
N LEU A 156 -11.47 9.38 -12.17
CA LEU A 156 -11.44 8.07 -12.84
C LEU A 156 -12.83 7.50 -13.15
N LYS A 157 -13.90 8.27 -12.87
CA LYS A 157 -15.27 7.93 -13.30
C LYS A 157 -15.41 7.87 -14.83
#